data_AF-A0A674EHY2-F1
#
_entry.id   AF-A0A674EHY2-F1
#
_cell.length_a   1.000
_cell.length_b   1.000
_cell.length_c   1.000
_cell.angle_alpha   90.00
_cell.angle_beta   90.00
_cell.angle_gamma   90.00
#
_symmetry.space_group_name_H-M   'P 1'
#
loop_
_entity.id
_entity.type
_entity.pdbx_description
1 polymer ?
#
loop_
_entity_poly.entity_id
_entity_poly.type
_entity_poly.pdbx_seq_one_letter_code
_entity_poly.pdbx_strand_id
1 'polypeptide(L)'
;MSRSYRIRIQDFKVALSEEKLDLKVLRELCFSGIPFEGGIRALCWKVLLNYLPLDQMIWDSFLKKQREVYSQFLKEMIIQPGIAKANLGLSREDVTMEDHPLNPNPDSKWNNYFRDNEVLLQIDKDVRRLYPDMAFFQRPTDYPCQLILDPQNDYETLRRRVEQTTLKAQTVDRNRSGVTNVSSPGKALNLYPSNEYEVLPSGCEAHWEVVERILFIYAKLNPGIAYVQGMNEVVGPIYYTFATDPNNEWKEHAEADTFFCFTNLMSENRDMFIKSLDDSQCGITYKMESVYSMLKEKDMDLYMKLQEQNIKPQYFTFRWLTLLLSQEFLLPDVIRIWDTLFSDQDRFDFLILVCCAMLVLIRDQLLAGDFTVNMRLLQDYPISDVHTILAKAKELQGGS
;
A
#
# COMPACT_ATOMS: atom_id res chain seq x y z
N MET A 1 12.68 12.30 -27.39
CA MET A 1 12.60 13.19 -26.22
C MET A 1 12.59 14.65 -26.68
N SER A 2 11.56 15.44 -26.31
CA SER A 2 11.40 16.82 -26.77
C SER A 2 12.37 17.79 -26.08
N ARG A 3 12.60 18.98 -26.66
CA ARG A 3 13.45 20.02 -26.06
C ARG A 3 12.91 20.49 -24.70
N SER A 4 11.60 20.70 -24.61
CA SER A 4 10.91 21.08 -23.36
C SER A 4 11.13 20.05 -22.25
N TYR A 5 11.03 18.77 -22.59
CA TYR A 5 11.25 17.69 -21.63
C TYR A 5 12.70 17.61 -21.11
N ARG A 6 13.69 17.85 -21.98
CA ARG A 6 15.10 17.92 -21.56
C ARG A 6 15.38 19.10 -20.62
N ILE A 7 14.74 20.24 -20.87
CA ILE A 7 14.83 21.41 -19.98
C ILE A 7 14.25 21.06 -18.62
N ARG A 8 13.05 20.44 -18.59
CA ARG A 8 12.42 19.99 -17.34
C ARG A 8 13.33 19.07 -16.53
N ILE A 9 13.96 18.07 -17.15
CA ILE A 9 14.94 17.21 -16.46
C ILE A 9 16.09 18.04 -15.88
N GLN A 10 16.59 19.03 -16.62
CA GLN A 10 17.68 19.87 -16.15
C GLN A 10 17.26 20.73 -14.95
N ASP A 11 16.04 21.27 -14.95
CA ASP A 11 15.50 22.05 -13.83
C ASP A 11 15.44 21.21 -12.54
N PHE A 12 14.97 19.96 -12.64
CA PHE A 12 15.01 19.01 -11.53
C PHE A 12 16.43 18.72 -11.05
N LYS A 13 17.37 18.49 -11.97
CA LYS A 13 18.76 18.23 -11.61
C LYS A 13 19.41 19.41 -10.89
N VAL A 14 19.10 20.64 -11.31
CA VAL A 14 19.58 21.85 -10.63
C VAL A 14 19.01 21.92 -9.22
N ALA A 15 17.69 21.82 -9.06
CA ALA A 15 17.03 21.87 -7.75
C ALA A 15 17.52 20.77 -6.80
N LEU A 16 17.76 19.55 -7.32
CA LEU A 16 18.24 18.41 -6.55
C LEU A 16 19.77 18.41 -6.33
N SER A 17 20.52 19.36 -6.89
CA SER A 17 21.96 19.47 -6.68
C SER A 17 22.36 20.45 -5.58
N GLU A 18 21.40 21.20 -5.03
CA GLU A 18 21.64 22.17 -3.96
C GLU A 18 21.94 21.45 -2.64
N GLU A 19 22.99 21.85 -1.92
CA GLU A 19 23.37 21.25 -0.62
C GLU A 19 22.20 21.21 0.36
N LYS A 20 21.38 22.26 0.35
CA LYS A 20 20.12 22.34 1.09
C LYS A 20 18.98 22.54 0.10
N LEU A 21 18.08 21.57 0.03
CA LEU A 21 16.96 21.58 -0.89
C LEU A 21 15.95 22.69 -0.57
N ASP A 22 15.61 23.51 -1.56
CA ASP A 22 14.44 24.38 -1.50
C ASP A 22 13.16 23.57 -1.77
N LEU A 23 12.46 23.26 -0.68
CA LEU A 23 11.22 22.49 -0.74
C LEU A 23 10.11 23.21 -1.52
N LYS A 24 10.09 24.55 -1.57
CA LYS A 24 9.09 25.29 -2.33
C LYS A 24 9.31 25.10 -3.83
N VAL A 25 10.56 25.27 -4.29
CA VAL A 25 10.93 25.05 -5.70
C VAL A 25 10.66 23.59 -6.10
N LEU A 26 11.04 22.63 -5.24
CA LEU A 26 10.81 21.22 -5.51
C LEU A 26 9.32 20.90 -5.67
N ARG A 27 8.46 21.44 -4.79
CA ARG A 27 7.00 21.27 -4.88
C ARG A 27 6.44 21.85 -6.18
N GLU A 28 6.84 23.05 -6.55
CA GLU A 28 6.40 23.69 -7.80
C GLU A 28 6.78 22.87 -9.05
N LEU A 29 8.00 22.31 -9.06
CA LEU A 29 8.45 21.43 -10.14
C LEU A 29 7.64 20.12 -10.21
N CYS A 30 7.42 19.47 -9.05
CA CYS A 30 6.72 18.20 -8.93
C CYS A 30 5.22 18.28 -9.27
N PHE A 31 4.56 19.40 -8.99
CA PHE A 31 3.10 19.57 -9.14
C PHE A 31 2.59 19.21 -10.56
N SER A 32 3.36 19.58 -11.59
CA SER A 32 3.00 19.29 -12.98
C SER A 32 3.49 17.92 -13.49
N GLY A 33 3.96 17.05 -12.60
CA GLY A 33 4.45 15.70 -12.89
C GLY A 33 5.97 15.61 -12.93
N ILE A 34 6.51 14.50 -12.46
CA ILE A 34 7.96 14.30 -12.34
C ILE A 34 8.46 13.50 -13.56
N PRO A 35 9.64 13.81 -14.15
CA PRO A 35 10.22 13.01 -15.22
C PRO A 35 10.47 11.56 -14.82
N PHE A 36 10.40 10.64 -15.77
CA PHE A 36 10.64 9.22 -15.53
C PHE A 36 12.13 8.87 -15.40
N GLU A 37 13.02 9.65 -16.03
CA GLU A 37 14.44 9.32 -16.15
C GLU A 37 15.23 9.62 -14.88
N GLY A 38 16.29 8.83 -14.67
CA GLY A 38 17.37 9.15 -13.73
C GLY A 38 17.00 9.08 -12.26
N GLY A 39 15.94 8.34 -11.89
CA GLY A 39 15.54 8.16 -10.49
C GLY A 39 14.99 9.43 -9.84
N ILE A 40 14.72 10.49 -10.63
CA ILE A 40 14.27 11.80 -10.13
C ILE A 40 13.00 11.64 -9.29
N ARG A 41 12.02 10.86 -9.77
CA ARG A 41 10.77 10.62 -9.05
C ARG A 41 10.97 9.99 -7.69
N ALA A 42 11.75 8.91 -7.61
CA ALA A 42 12.01 8.23 -6.35
C ALA A 42 12.64 9.18 -5.34
N LEU A 43 13.62 9.98 -5.77
CA LEU A 43 14.27 10.97 -4.91
C LEU A 43 13.30 12.06 -4.43
N CYS A 44 12.52 12.63 -5.36
CA CYS A 44 11.50 13.64 -5.03
C CYS A 44 10.47 13.09 -4.03
N TRP A 45 9.96 11.87 -4.23
CA TRP A 45 8.99 11.25 -3.33
C TRP A 45 9.58 11.03 -1.94
N LYS A 46 10.84 10.60 -1.83
CA LYS A 46 11.51 10.45 -0.52
C LYS A 46 11.62 11.78 0.24
N VAL A 47 11.84 12.89 -0.46
CA VAL A 47 11.84 14.22 0.17
C VAL A 47 10.42 14.68 0.51
N LEU A 48 9.46 14.57 -0.42
CA LEU A 48 8.09 15.05 -0.26
C LEU A 48 7.26 14.25 0.75
N LEU A 49 7.61 12.99 0.98
CA LEU A 49 7.06 12.12 2.03
C LEU A 49 7.85 12.21 3.35
N ASN A 50 8.63 13.28 3.53
CA ASN A 50 9.35 13.60 4.77
C ASN A 50 10.32 12.49 5.24
N TYR A 51 10.82 11.66 4.32
CA TYR A 51 11.80 10.62 4.65
C TYR A 51 13.22 11.17 4.59
N LEU A 52 13.62 11.77 3.46
CA LEU A 52 14.93 12.39 3.35
C LEU A 52 14.92 13.81 3.94
N PRO A 53 15.90 14.16 4.80
CA PRO A 53 16.05 15.52 5.30
C PRO A 53 16.42 16.48 4.16
N LEU A 54 16.16 17.78 4.33
CA LEU A 54 16.45 18.78 3.29
C LEU A 54 17.95 19.07 3.12
N ASP A 55 18.76 18.77 4.13
CA ASP A 55 20.22 18.88 4.07
C ASP A 55 20.81 17.60 3.49
N GLN A 56 21.41 17.69 2.31
CA GLN A 56 21.98 16.55 1.60
C GLN A 56 23.26 16.03 2.25
N MET A 57 23.99 16.86 3.00
CA MET A 57 25.27 16.46 3.60
C MET A 57 25.13 15.30 4.60
N ILE A 58 23.93 15.13 5.17
CA ILE A 58 23.65 14.08 6.16
C ILE A 58 23.01 12.82 5.55
N TRP A 59 22.67 12.82 4.26
CA TRP A 59 21.91 11.73 3.62
C TRP A 59 22.55 10.37 3.80
N ASP A 60 23.85 10.23 3.52
CA ASP A 60 24.54 8.95 3.61
C ASP A 60 24.46 8.37 5.04
N SER A 61 24.74 9.21 6.03
CA SER A 61 24.68 8.81 7.45
C SER A 61 23.26 8.49 7.90
N PHE A 62 22.28 9.27 7.42
CA PHE A 62 20.87 9.11 7.76
C PHE A 62 20.29 7.84 7.15
N LEU A 63 20.48 7.61 5.85
CA LEU A 63 20.02 6.42 5.14
C LEU A 63 20.63 5.16 5.72
N LYS A 64 21.93 5.16 6.02
CA LYS A 64 22.59 4.03 6.69
C LYS A 64 21.90 3.69 8.01
N LYS A 65 21.64 4.69 8.84
CA LYS A 65 20.95 4.50 10.13
C LYS A 65 19.52 3.98 9.94
N GLN A 66 18.74 4.55 9.03
CA GLN A 66 17.35 4.13 8.80
C GLN A 66 17.28 2.69 8.27
N ARG A 67 18.14 2.32 7.33
CA ARG A 67 18.22 0.96 6.79
C ARG A 67 18.70 -0.05 7.83
N GLU A 68 19.57 0.35 8.75
CA GLU A 68 19.95 -0.47 9.92
C GLU A 68 18.78 -0.66 10.90
N VAL A 69 18.01 0.40 11.17
CA VAL A 69 16.79 0.32 11.99
C VAL A 69 15.77 -0.64 11.37
N TYR A 70 15.52 -0.53 10.07
CA TYR A 70 14.62 -1.46 9.37
C TYR A 70 15.14 -2.91 9.44
N SER A 71 16.45 -3.11 9.27
CA SER A 71 17.08 -4.42 9.43
C SER A 71 16.90 -5.00 10.83
N GLN A 72 16.86 -4.15 11.87
CA GLN A 72 16.56 -4.57 13.23
C GLN A 72 15.09 -4.99 13.38
N PHE A 73 14.14 -4.29 12.74
CA PHE A 73 12.73 -4.73 12.72
C PHE A 73 12.56 -6.10 12.06
N LEU A 74 13.28 -6.37 10.97
CA LEU A 74 13.29 -7.69 10.34
C LEU A 74 13.73 -8.77 11.36
N LYS A 75 14.82 -8.50 12.09
CA LYS A 75 15.35 -9.43 13.10
C LYS A 75 14.38 -9.66 14.27
N GLU A 76 13.70 -8.62 14.75
CA GLU A 76 12.86 -8.74 15.95
C GLU A 76 11.44 -9.24 15.64
N MET A 77 10.90 -8.86 14.49
CA MET A 77 9.47 -9.04 14.19
C MET A 77 9.19 -10.16 13.20
N ILE A 78 10.15 -10.44 12.31
CA ILE A 78 10.06 -11.53 11.31
C ILE A 78 10.88 -12.73 11.78
N ILE A 79 12.15 -12.52 12.11
CA ILE A 79 13.10 -13.57 12.49
C ILE A 79 12.98 -13.84 14.01
N GLN A 80 11.86 -14.40 14.47
CA GLN A 80 11.67 -14.64 15.90
C GLN A 80 12.63 -15.71 16.45
N PRO A 81 13.51 -15.39 17.42
CA PRO A 81 14.34 -16.39 18.09
C PRO A 81 13.45 -17.25 19.01
N GLY A 82 13.26 -18.53 18.70
CA GLY A 82 12.59 -19.49 19.60
C GLY A 82 11.52 -20.38 18.95
N ILE A 83 10.83 -19.93 17.89
CA ILE A 83 9.90 -20.80 17.12
C ILE A 83 10.69 -21.76 16.21
N ALA A 84 11.98 -21.48 16.01
CA ALA A 84 12.92 -22.17 15.12
C ALA A 84 13.06 -23.70 15.34
N LYS A 85 12.69 -24.25 16.49
CA LYS A 85 12.97 -25.66 16.80
C LYS A 85 11.80 -26.63 16.61
N ALA A 86 10.57 -26.14 16.39
CA ALA A 86 9.40 -27.01 16.34
C ALA A 86 9.36 -27.94 15.10
N ASN A 87 9.93 -27.50 13.97
CA ASN A 87 9.79 -28.21 12.69
C ASN A 87 10.95 -29.16 12.33
N LEU A 88 12.02 -29.19 13.14
CA LEU A 88 13.20 -30.05 12.94
C LEU A 88 13.17 -31.33 13.81
N GLY A 89 12.05 -31.61 14.49
CA GLY A 89 11.96 -32.73 15.43
C GLY A 89 12.80 -32.56 16.70
N LEU A 90 13.27 -31.33 16.96
CA LEU A 90 13.96 -30.95 18.18
C LEU A 90 12.95 -30.45 19.22
N SER A 91 13.36 -30.49 20.48
CA SER A 91 12.58 -30.03 21.64
C SER A 91 11.97 -28.64 21.40
N ARG A 92 10.64 -28.53 21.55
CA ARG A 92 9.89 -27.26 21.52
C ARG A 92 10.17 -26.44 22.78
N GLU A 93 11.21 -25.60 22.70
CA GLU A 93 11.57 -24.65 23.77
C GLU A 93 10.57 -23.48 23.88
N ASP A 94 9.70 -23.31 22.89
CA ASP A 94 8.66 -22.28 22.77
C ASP A 94 7.34 -22.62 23.48
N VAL A 95 7.17 -23.87 23.92
CA VAL A 95 5.96 -24.32 24.62
C VAL A 95 6.32 -24.66 26.06
N THR A 96 5.86 -23.83 26.99
CA THR A 96 6.06 -24.03 28.42
C THR A 96 4.71 -24.27 29.11
N MET A 97 4.73 -24.66 30.39
CA MET A 97 3.50 -24.73 31.18
C MET A 97 2.83 -23.36 31.35
N GLU A 98 3.60 -22.27 31.25
CA GLU A 98 3.13 -20.89 31.43
C GLU A 98 2.72 -20.23 30.11
N ASP A 99 3.20 -20.72 28.96
CA ASP A 99 2.91 -20.17 27.63
C ASP A 99 2.83 -21.29 26.59
N HIS A 100 1.61 -21.55 26.09
CA HIS A 100 1.31 -22.64 25.18
C HIS A 100 0.16 -22.26 24.23
N PRO A 101 -0.04 -22.96 23.09
CA PRO A 101 -1.06 -22.61 22.08
C PRO A 101 -2.48 -22.45 22.61
N LEU A 102 -2.86 -23.22 23.64
CA LEU A 102 -4.18 -23.16 24.26
C LEU A 102 -4.27 -22.18 25.46
N ASN A 103 -3.26 -21.33 25.67
CA ASN A 103 -3.20 -20.48 26.85
C ASN A 103 -4.26 -19.35 26.71
N PRO A 104 -5.23 -19.24 27.64
CA PRO A 104 -6.28 -18.23 27.54
C PRO A 104 -5.77 -16.82 27.87
N ASN A 105 -4.55 -16.65 28.37
CA ASN A 105 -3.98 -15.34 28.69
C ASN A 105 -3.84 -14.48 27.41
N PRO A 106 -4.49 -13.30 27.34
CA PRO A 106 -4.39 -12.39 26.21
C PRO A 106 -2.97 -11.90 25.92
N ASP A 107 -2.10 -11.88 26.94
CA ASP A 107 -0.73 -11.40 26.85
C ASP A 107 0.29 -12.52 26.57
N SER A 108 -0.17 -13.76 26.37
CA SER A 108 0.70 -14.90 26.05
C SER A 108 1.35 -14.74 24.66
N LYS A 109 2.57 -15.27 24.48
CA LYS A 109 3.25 -15.21 23.18
C LYS A 109 2.47 -15.97 22.12
N TRP A 110 1.81 -17.06 22.49
CA TRP A 110 0.95 -17.82 21.59
C TRP A 110 -0.29 -17.06 21.11
N ASN A 111 -0.98 -16.35 22.01
CA ASN A 111 -2.13 -15.54 21.61
C ASN A 111 -1.69 -14.37 20.72
N ASN A 112 -0.56 -13.73 21.04
CA ASN A 112 0.07 -12.74 20.16
C ASN A 112 0.43 -13.31 18.79
N TYR A 113 1.02 -14.51 18.73
CA TYR A 113 1.36 -15.19 17.48
C TYR A 113 0.12 -15.47 16.62
N PHE A 114 -0.98 -15.93 17.22
CA PHE A 114 -2.24 -16.18 16.50
C PHE A 114 -2.87 -14.89 15.99
N ARG A 115 -2.89 -13.82 16.80
CA ARG A 115 -3.34 -12.48 16.35
C ARG A 115 -2.48 -11.96 15.20
N ASP A 116 -1.16 -12.08 15.30
CA ASP A 116 -0.25 -11.73 14.21
C ASP A 116 -0.55 -12.54 12.94
N ASN A 117 -0.86 -13.84 13.06
CA ASN A 117 -1.22 -14.68 11.91
C ASN A 117 -2.56 -14.25 11.26
N GLU A 118 -3.54 -13.81 12.04
CA GLU A 118 -4.80 -13.28 11.49
C GLU A 118 -4.58 -12.01 10.66
N VAL A 119 -3.71 -11.11 11.13
CA VAL A 119 -3.28 -9.91 10.38
C VAL A 119 -2.50 -10.31 9.13
N LEU A 120 -1.53 -11.21 9.27
CA LEU A 120 -0.71 -11.71 8.16
C LEU A 120 -1.57 -12.32 7.04
N LEU A 121 -2.57 -13.14 7.39
CA LEU A 121 -3.47 -13.75 6.40
C LEU A 121 -4.36 -12.73 5.66
N GLN A 122 -4.68 -11.60 6.29
CA GLN A 122 -5.39 -10.52 5.61
C GLN A 122 -4.45 -9.82 4.62
N ILE A 123 -3.24 -9.49 5.07
CA ILE A 123 -2.21 -8.88 4.23
C ILE A 123 -1.91 -9.78 3.02
N ASP A 124 -1.61 -11.07 3.23
CA ASP A 124 -1.29 -12.05 2.18
C ASP A 124 -2.36 -12.06 1.07
N LYS A 125 -3.65 -12.11 1.46
CA LYS A 125 -4.78 -12.13 0.52
C LYS A 125 -4.82 -10.87 -0.35
N ASP A 126 -4.55 -9.71 0.23
CA ASP A 126 -4.63 -8.43 -0.44
C ASP A 126 -3.42 -8.18 -1.33
N VAL A 127 -2.20 -8.44 -0.85
CA VAL A 127 -0.97 -8.23 -1.64
C VAL A 127 -0.85 -9.19 -2.82
N ARG A 128 -1.41 -10.41 -2.73
CA ARG A 128 -1.52 -11.34 -3.87
C ARG A 128 -2.45 -10.84 -4.97
N ARG A 129 -3.35 -9.90 -4.66
CA ARG A 129 -4.30 -9.32 -5.61
C ARG A 129 -3.92 -7.89 -6.01
N LEU A 130 -2.79 -7.39 -5.53
CA LEU A 130 -2.29 -6.06 -5.83
C LEU A 130 -1.89 -5.96 -7.30
N TYR A 131 -2.56 -5.07 -8.05
CA TYR A 131 -2.34 -4.85 -9.49
C TYR A 131 -2.21 -6.16 -10.31
N PRO A 132 -3.28 -6.98 -10.41
CA PRO A 132 -3.20 -8.32 -11.00
C PRO A 132 -2.85 -8.30 -12.49
N ASP A 133 -3.19 -7.22 -13.20
CA ASP A 133 -2.83 -7.01 -14.61
C ASP A 133 -1.35 -6.63 -14.79
N MET A 134 -0.61 -6.39 -13.71
CA MET A 134 0.79 -6.04 -13.72
C MET A 134 1.65 -7.21 -13.24
N ALA A 135 2.42 -7.79 -14.17
CA ALA A 135 3.34 -8.89 -13.85
C ALA A 135 4.44 -8.51 -12.85
N PHE A 136 4.68 -7.22 -12.59
CA PHE A 136 5.74 -6.73 -11.68
C PHE A 136 5.65 -7.39 -10.30
N PHE A 137 4.49 -7.35 -9.65
CA PHE A 137 4.38 -7.82 -8.27
C PHE A 137 4.60 -9.33 -8.13
N GLN A 138 4.33 -10.10 -9.20
CA GLN A 138 4.51 -11.56 -9.23
C GLN A 138 5.92 -12.00 -9.63
N ARG A 139 6.75 -11.09 -10.16
CA ARG A 139 8.13 -11.41 -10.55
C ARG A 139 9.04 -11.49 -9.32
N PRO A 140 10.13 -12.28 -9.42
CA PRO A 140 11.18 -12.25 -8.42
C PRO A 140 11.80 -10.85 -8.34
N THR A 141 12.04 -10.36 -7.13
CA THR A 141 12.87 -9.17 -6.94
C THR A 141 14.33 -9.47 -7.27
N ASP A 142 15.04 -8.50 -7.83
CA ASP A 142 16.50 -8.60 -8.04
C ASP A 142 17.27 -8.52 -6.71
N TYR A 143 16.62 -8.05 -5.64
CA TYR A 143 17.20 -7.85 -4.32
C TYR A 143 16.40 -8.61 -3.25
N PRO A 144 16.47 -9.95 -3.23
CA PRO A 144 15.83 -10.76 -2.20
C PRO A 144 16.48 -10.50 -0.83
N CYS A 145 15.67 -10.41 0.22
CA CYS A 145 16.14 -10.20 1.58
C CYS A 145 16.94 -11.41 2.08
N GLN A 146 18.27 -11.31 1.99
CA GLN A 146 19.19 -12.39 2.37
C GLN A 146 19.07 -12.78 3.84
N LEU A 147 18.75 -11.82 4.72
CA LEU A 147 18.51 -12.09 6.14
C LEU A 147 17.34 -13.05 6.36
N ILE A 148 16.37 -13.09 5.44
CA ILE A 148 15.15 -13.89 5.55
C ILE A 148 15.25 -15.20 4.75
N LEU A 149 15.97 -15.18 3.63
CA LEU A 149 16.03 -16.29 2.68
C LEU A 149 17.28 -17.18 2.82
N ASP A 150 18.15 -16.93 3.80
CA ASP A 150 19.32 -17.77 4.04
C ASP A 150 18.90 -19.24 4.27
N PRO A 151 19.36 -20.19 3.44
CA PRO A 151 19.06 -21.61 3.60
C PRO A 151 19.54 -22.21 4.93
N GLN A 152 20.51 -21.56 5.60
CA GLN A 152 21.02 -21.98 6.90
C GLN A 152 20.17 -21.48 8.07
N ASN A 153 19.18 -20.62 7.80
CA ASN A 153 18.34 -20.07 8.85
C ASN A 153 17.22 -21.04 9.24
N ASP A 154 17.15 -21.35 10.54
CA ASP A 154 16.21 -22.30 11.12
C ASP A 154 14.86 -21.67 11.56
N TYR A 155 14.58 -20.41 11.25
CA TYR A 155 13.32 -19.76 11.66
C TYR A 155 12.17 -19.94 10.66
N GLU A 156 10.96 -19.65 11.13
CA GLU A 156 9.75 -19.69 10.32
C GLU A 156 9.57 -18.39 9.52
N THR A 157 9.52 -18.47 8.19
CA THR A 157 9.25 -17.31 7.31
C THR A 157 7.76 -16.95 7.31
N LEU A 158 7.41 -15.72 6.90
CA LEU A 158 5.99 -15.33 6.72
C LEU A 158 5.27 -16.27 5.74
N ARG A 159 5.92 -16.62 4.62
CA ARG A 159 5.45 -17.63 3.67
C ARG A 159 5.05 -18.94 4.35
N ARG A 160 5.92 -19.48 5.22
CA ARG A 160 5.63 -20.71 5.97
C ARG A 160 4.48 -20.53 6.96
N ARG A 161 4.40 -19.40 7.68
CA ARG A 161 3.29 -19.11 8.60
C ARG A 161 1.94 -19.11 7.89
N VAL A 162 1.87 -18.52 6.70
CA VAL A 162 0.66 -18.55 5.86
C VAL A 162 0.31 -19.99 5.45
N GLU A 163 1.28 -20.72 4.89
CA GLU A 163 1.07 -22.10 4.42
C GLU A 163 0.55 -23.03 5.53
N GLN A 164 1.08 -22.90 6.75
CA GLN A 164 0.66 -23.71 7.89
C GLN A 164 -0.75 -23.37 8.38
N THR A 165 -1.17 -22.11 8.26
CA THR A 165 -2.49 -21.68 8.72
C THR A 165 -3.58 -22.04 7.70
N THR A 166 -3.22 -22.19 6.42
CA THR A 166 -4.14 -22.69 5.39
C THR A 166 -4.28 -24.21 5.47
N LEU A 167 -5.40 -24.67 6.04
CA LEU A 167 -5.77 -26.10 6.04
C LEU A 167 -5.93 -26.61 4.60
N LYS A 168 -5.05 -27.52 4.16
CA LYS A 168 -5.24 -28.27 2.92
C LYS A 168 -6.38 -29.26 3.14
N ALA A 169 -7.56 -28.96 2.61
CA ALA A 169 -8.68 -29.89 2.64
C ALA A 169 -8.33 -31.13 1.79
N GLN A 170 -8.44 -32.31 2.38
CA GLN A 170 -8.16 -33.58 1.71
C GLN A 170 -9.42 -34.45 1.74
N THR A 171 -9.76 -35.06 0.61
CA THR A 171 -10.86 -36.02 0.55
C THR A 171 -10.41 -37.31 1.22
N VAL A 172 -11.21 -37.83 2.16
CA VAL A 172 -10.96 -39.11 2.82
C VAL A 172 -11.76 -40.21 2.12
N ASP A 173 -11.10 -41.29 1.72
CA ASP A 173 -11.77 -42.47 1.19
C ASP A 173 -12.21 -43.37 2.36
N ARG A 174 -13.51 -43.65 2.47
CA ARG A 174 -14.06 -44.63 3.41
C ARG A 174 -14.26 -45.96 2.70
N ASN A 175 -13.56 -46.99 3.14
CA ASN A 175 -13.89 -48.36 2.74
C ASN A 175 -15.04 -48.92 3.60
N ARG A 176 -15.74 -49.96 3.09
CA ARG A 176 -16.89 -50.61 3.74
C ARG A 176 -16.56 -51.30 5.08
N SER A 177 -15.28 -51.32 5.47
CA SER A 177 -14.80 -51.84 6.75
C SER A 177 -14.65 -50.76 7.83
N GLY A 178 -15.00 -49.51 7.53
CA GLY A 178 -14.94 -48.40 8.49
C GLY A 178 -13.53 -47.83 8.70
N VAL A 179 -12.54 -48.26 7.91
CA VAL A 179 -11.19 -47.70 7.94
C VAL A 179 -11.14 -46.46 7.05
N THR A 180 -10.76 -45.33 7.64
CA THR A 180 -10.49 -44.07 6.92
C THR A 180 -9.06 -44.06 6.44
N ASN A 181 -8.85 -44.12 5.13
CA ASN A 181 -7.52 -43.95 4.54
C ASN A 181 -7.38 -42.52 4.00
N VAL A 182 -6.29 -41.85 4.36
CA VAL A 182 -5.90 -40.58 3.77
C VAL A 182 -5.23 -40.88 2.43
N SER A 183 -5.92 -40.62 1.31
CA SER A 183 -5.37 -40.89 -0.02
C SER A 183 -4.23 -39.91 -0.31
N SER A 184 -3.02 -40.41 -0.59
CA SER A 184 -1.89 -39.56 -1.05
C SER A 184 -2.29 -38.81 -2.32
N PRO A 185 -1.82 -37.57 -2.54
CA PRO A 185 -2.34 -36.70 -3.60
C PRO A 185 -2.05 -37.30 -4.98
N GLY A 186 -3.05 -37.98 -5.54
CA GLY A 186 -3.19 -38.10 -6.99
C GLY A 186 -3.46 -36.71 -7.55
N LYS A 187 -2.90 -36.40 -8.72
CA LYS A 187 -2.95 -35.13 -9.45
C LYS A 187 -4.37 -34.62 -9.84
N ALA A 188 -5.43 -35.00 -9.13
CA ALA A 188 -6.80 -34.95 -9.62
C ALA A 188 -7.83 -34.27 -8.68
N LEU A 189 -7.40 -33.41 -7.75
CA LEU A 189 -8.32 -32.58 -6.95
C LEU A 189 -7.92 -31.09 -6.93
N ASN A 190 -7.61 -30.53 -8.11
CA ASN A 190 -7.69 -29.09 -8.36
C ASN A 190 -9.15 -28.72 -8.72
N LEU A 191 -10.09 -28.94 -7.79
CA LEU A 191 -11.52 -28.62 -7.98
C LEU A 191 -11.94 -27.28 -7.34
N TYR A 192 -10.98 -26.55 -6.81
CA TYR A 192 -11.01 -25.10 -6.66
C TYR A 192 -9.75 -24.59 -7.34
N PRO A 193 -9.79 -23.58 -8.22
CA PRO A 193 -8.59 -22.83 -8.51
C PRO A 193 -8.23 -22.11 -7.21
N SER A 194 -7.43 -22.74 -6.34
CA SER A 194 -6.53 -21.96 -5.51
C SER A 194 -5.82 -21.03 -6.47
N ASN A 195 -5.87 -19.71 -6.27
CA ASN A 195 -5.10 -18.74 -7.02
C ASN A 195 -3.63 -19.20 -7.07
N GLU A 196 -3.26 -19.96 -8.11
CA GLU A 196 -1.96 -20.61 -8.28
C GLU A 196 -0.98 -19.51 -8.73
N TYR A 197 -0.56 -18.67 -7.79
CA TYR A 197 0.72 -18.00 -7.93
C TYR A 197 1.80 -19.04 -7.67
N GLU A 198 2.65 -19.28 -8.67
CA GLU A 198 3.78 -20.19 -8.53
C GLU A 198 4.68 -19.72 -7.38
N VAL A 199 4.87 -20.59 -6.39
CA VAL A 199 5.82 -20.32 -5.31
C VAL A 199 7.22 -20.34 -5.92
N LEU A 200 7.91 -19.19 -5.84
CA LEU A 200 9.25 -19.06 -6.39
C LEU A 200 10.25 -20.00 -5.70
N PRO A 201 11.29 -20.46 -6.41
CA PRO A 201 12.33 -21.34 -5.86
C PRO A 201 12.99 -20.79 -4.59
N SER A 202 13.62 -21.66 -3.81
CA SER A 202 14.39 -21.27 -2.63
C SER A 202 15.48 -20.24 -2.98
N GLY A 203 15.58 -19.18 -2.17
CA GLY A 203 16.48 -18.05 -2.41
C GLY A 203 15.86 -16.91 -3.23
N CYS A 204 14.64 -17.09 -3.74
CA CYS A 204 13.88 -16.04 -4.42
C CYS A 204 12.62 -15.65 -3.62
N GLU A 205 12.28 -14.38 -3.68
CA GLU A 205 10.98 -13.86 -3.24
C GLU A 205 10.38 -12.94 -4.30
N ALA A 206 9.06 -12.92 -4.36
CA ALA A 206 8.33 -12.06 -5.27
C ALA A 206 8.21 -10.65 -4.70
N HIS A 207 8.00 -9.67 -5.57
CA HIS A 207 7.75 -8.30 -5.14
C HIS A 207 6.54 -8.17 -4.19
N TRP A 208 5.49 -8.99 -4.33
CA TRP A 208 4.36 -8.99 -3.39
C TRP A 208 4.74 -9.49 -1.99
N GLU A 209 5.74 -10.38 -1.84
CA GLU A 209 6.25 -10.84 -0.54
C GLU A 209 7.01 -9.74 0.18
N VAL A 210 7.71 -8.89 -0.57
CA VAL A 210 8.36 -7.70 -0.03
C VAL A 210 7.29 -6.72 0.50
N VAL A 211 6.21 -6.51 -0.24
CA VAL A 211 5.08 -5.67 0.19
C VAL A 211 4.38 -6.25 1.41
N GLU A 212 4.15 -7.56 1.45
CA GLU A 212 3.61 -8.28 2.63
C GLU A 212 4.42 -7.95 3.88
N ARG A 213 5.74 -8.05 3.77
CA ARG A 213 6.66 -7.82 4.89
C ARG A 213 6.66 -6.39 5.37
N ILE A 214 6.65 -5.41 4.46
CA ILE A 214 6.53 -3.99 4.81
C ILE A 214 5.25 -3.74 5.62
N LEU A 215 4.11 -4.23 5.15
CA LEU A 215 2.81 -4.05 5.80
C LEU A 215 2.73 -4.78 7.13
N PHE A 216 3.30 -5.99 7.23
CA PHE A 216 3.31 -6.76 8.46
C PHE A 216 4.13 -6.05 9.55
N ILE A 217 5.32 -5.53 9.21
CA ILE A 217 6.14 -4.74 10.14
C ILE A 217 5.41 -3.47 10.56
N TYR A 218 4.79 -2.76 9.61
CA TYR A 218 4.00 -1.57 9.92
C TYR A 218 2.85 -1.87 10.90
N ALA A 219 2.10 -2.94 10.68
CA ALA A 219 0.99 -3.33 11.54
C ALA A 219 1.45 -3.65 12.97
N LYS A 220 2.60 -4.33 13.11
CA LYS A 220 3.19 -4.64 14.42
C LYS A 220 3.69 -3.41 15.17
N LEU A 221 4.25 -2.42 14.47
CA LEU A 221 4.71 -1.17 15.07
C LEU A 221 3.57 -0.21 15.42
N ASN A 222 2.41 -0.37 14.79
CA ASN A 222 1.26 0.54 14.95
C ASN A 222 0.01 -0.21 15.44
N PRO A 223 0.02 -0.87 16.61
CA PRO A 223 -1.09 -1.74 17.06
C PRO A 223 -2.43 -1.02 17.23
N GLY A 224 -2.43 0.31 17.37
CA GLY A 224 -3.65 1.12 17.45
C GLY A 224 -4.40 1.29 16.13
N ILE A 225 -3.73 1.06 14.99
CA ILE A 225 -4.34 1.05 13.65
C ILE A 225 -4.27 -0.37 13.06
N ALA A 226 -3.13 -1.03 13.27
CA ALA A 226 -2.74 -2.28 12.64
C ALA A 226 -2.82 -2.19 11.10
N TYR A 227 -3.08 -3.32 10.45
CA TYR A 227 -3.38 -3.35 9.02
C TYR A 227 -4.87 -3.06 8.78
N VAL A 228 -5.16 -2.20 7.81
CA VAL A 228 -6.51 -1.98 7.29
C VAL A 228 -6.51 -2.31 5.80
N GLN A 229 -7.49 -3.09 5.36
CA GLN A 229 -7.65 -3.47 3.96
C GLN A 229 -7.62 -2.23 3.06
N GLY A 230 -6.79 -2.26 2.02
CA GLY A 230 -6.53 -1.12 1.14
C GLY A 230 -5.17 -0.45 1.36
N MET A 231 -4.54 -0.64 2.52
CA MET A 231 -3.16 -0.16 2.72
C MET A 231 -2.16 -0.75 1.70
N ASN A 232 -2.42 -1.97 1.21
CA ASN A 232 -1.67 -2.61 0.13
C ASN A 232 -1.68 -1.77 -1.17
N GLU A 233 -2.81 -1.13 -1.48
CA GLU A 233 -2.96 -0.27 -2.66
C GLU A 233 -2.24 1.07 -2.50
N VAL A 234 -1.95 1.47 -1.26
CA VAL A 234 -1.19 2.71 -0.95
C VAL A 234 0.32 2.44 -0.98
N VAL A 235 0.78 1.34 -0.36
CA VAL A 235 2.21 1.01 -0.35
C VAL A 235 2.71 0.55 -1.73
N GLY A 236 1.85 -0.09 -2.54
CA GLY A 236 2.19 -0.66 -3.84
C GLY A 236 2.87 0.33 -4.80
N PRO A 237 2.26 1.50 -5.11
CA PRO A 237 2.87 2.48 -6.00
C PRO A 237 4.17 3.11 -5.46
N ILE A 238 4.31 3.27 -4.13
CA ILE A 238 5.55 3.73 -3.49
C ILE A 238 6.65 2.69 -3.71
N TYR A 239 6.36 1.43 -3.41
CA TYR A 239 7.28 0.33 -3.61
C TYR A 239 7.70 0.20 -5.07
N TYR A 240 6.73 0.18 -5.99
CA TYR A 240 7.00 0.12 -7.42
C TYR A 240 7.95 1.24 -7.87
N THR A 241 7.71 2.48 -7.42
CA THR A 241 8.54 3.64 -7.78
C THR A 241 9.98 3.49 -7.31
N PHE A 242 10.23 2.89 -6.15
CA PHE A 242 11.58 2.71 -5.61
C PHE A 242 12.27 1.45 -6.14
N ALA A 243 11.51 0.37 -6.32
CA ALA A 243 12.01 -0.92 -6.82
C ALA A 243 12.24 -0.92 -8.35
N THR A 244 11.78 0.11 -9.07
CA THR A 244 12.08 0.33 -10.49
C THR A 244 13.06 1.49 -10.73
N ASP A 245 13.72 1.98 -9.67
CA ASP A 245 14.74 3.03 -9.78
C ASP A 245 15.88 2.57 -10.72
N PRO A 246 16.34 3.42 -11.66
CA PRO A 246 17.45 3.08 -12.55
C PRO A 246 18.81 2.97 -11.82
N ASN A 247 18.94 3.49 -10.61
CA ASN A 247 20.13 3.33 -9.78
C ASN A 247 19.99 2.09 -8.89
N ASN A 248 20.86 1.11 -9.14
CA ASN A 248 20.93 -0.16 -8.43
C ASN A 248 21.14 -0.01 -6.91
N GLU A 249 21.91 0.97 -6.46
CA GLU A 249 22.14 1.21 -5.02
C GLU A 249 20.84 1.65 -4.31
N TRP A 250 20.01 2.44 -5.00
CA TRP A 250 18.72 2.86 -4.45
C TRP A 250 17.68 1.74 -4.53
N LYS A 251 17.71 0.98 -5.62
CA LYS A 251 16.81 -0.15 -5.85
C LYS A 251 17.02 -1.28 -4.83
N GLU A 252 18.27 -1.55 -4.44
CA GLU A 252 18.61 -2.52 -3.39
C GLU A 252 17.91 -2.23 -2.06
N HIS A 253 17.74 -0.96 -1.74
CA HIS A 253 17.14 -0.51 -0.48
C HIS A 253 15.67 -0.09 -0.62
N ALA A 254 15.01 -0.43 -1.74
CA ALA A 254 13.64 -0.03 -2.01
C ALA A 254 12.68 -0.43 -0.88
N GLU A 255 12.82 -1.62 -0.32
CA GLU A 255 11.97 -2.11 0.76
C GLU A 255 12.02 -1.22 2.02
N ALA A 256 13.22 -0.96 2.54
CA ALA A 256 13.42 -0.16 3.74
C ALA A 256 12.97 1.29 3.51
N ASP A 257 13.35 1.88 2.35
CA ASP A 257 12.99 3.25 2.01
C ASP A 257 11.46 3.38 1.82
N THR A 258 10.80 2.39 1.23
CA THR A 258 9.33 2.34 1.12
C THR A 258 8.68 2.28 2.50
N PHE A 259 9.19 1.47 3.42
CA PHE A 259 8.63 1.36 4.77
C PHE A 259 8.57 2.72 5.47
N PHE A 260 9.65 3.51 5.44
CA PHE A 260 9.67 4.82 6.09
C PHE A 260 8.79 5.84 5.37
N CYS A 261 8.83 5.91 4.04
CA CYS A 261 7.95 6.79 3.27
C CYS A 261 6.47 6.47 3.50
N PHE A 262 6.11 5.19 3.49
CA PHE A 262 4.75 4.72 3.78
C PHE A 262 4.34 5.06 5.21
N THR A 263 5.20 4.79 6.20
CA THR A 263 4.92 5.11 7.61
C THR A 263 4.66 6.59 7.81
N ASN A 264 5.47 7.46 7.20
CA ASN A 264 5.26 8.90 7.26
C ASN A 264 3.92 9.31 6.63
N LEU A 265 3.60 8.82 5.43
CA LEU A 265 2.34 9.09 4.75
C LEU A 265 1.13 8.67 5.59
N MET A 266 1.18 7.46 6.16
CA MET A 266 0.10 6.95 7.01
C MET A 266 -0.01 7.70 8.33
N SER A 267 1.09 8.23 8.86
CA SER A 267 1.08 9.04 10.08
C SER A 267 0.38 10.39 9.87
N GLU A 268 0.53 11.01 8.70
CA GLU A 268 -0.14 12.26 8.35
C GLU A 268 -1.66 12.08 8.18
N ASN A 269 -2.10 10.91 7.71
CA ASN A 269 -3.52 10.60 7.48
C ASN A 269 -4.11 9.60 8.47
N ARG A 270 -3.48 9.44 9.64
CA ARG A 270 -3.79 8.40 10.61
C ARG A 270 -5.25 8.44 11.07
N ASP A 271 -5.79 9.65 11.25
CA ASP A 271 -7.11 9.86 11.83
C ASP A 271 -8.25 9.27 10.97
N MET A 272 -8.07 9.21 9.65
CA MET A 272 -9.04 8.57 8.74
C MET A 272 -9.16 7.05 8.93
N PHE A 273 -8.17 6.41 9.56
CA PHE A 273 -8.16 4.95 9.77
C PHE A 273 -8.54 4.55 11.20
N ILE A 274 -8.75 5.52 12.10
CA ILE A 274 -9.13 5.25 13.48
C ILE A 274 -10.67 5.27 13.58
N LYS A 275 -11.27 4.10 13.74
CA LYS A 275 -12.73 3.94 13.82
C LYS A 275 -13.39 4.83 14.89
N SER A 276 -12.73 5.07 16.02
CA SER A 276 -13.27 5.95 17.07
C SER A 276 -13.29 7.44 16.68
N LEU A 277 -12.60 7.81 15.60
CA LEU A 277 -12.56 9.16 15.06
C LEU A 277 -13.49 9.34 13.85
N ASP A 278 -14.21 8.31 13.39
CA ASP A 278 -15.02 8.37 12.17
C ASP A 278 -15.96 9.59 12.13
N ASP A 279 -16.61 9.91 13.26
CA ASP A 279 -17.56 11.02 13.39
C ASP A 279 -16.91 12.38 13.79
N SER A 280 -15.58 12.42 13.91
CA SER A 280 -14.83 13.63 14.24
C SER A 280 -14.51 14.46 12.99
N GLN A 281 -14.08 15.71 13.17
CA GLN A 281 -13.68 16.59 12.06
C GLN A 281 -12.40 16.13 11.32
N CYS A 282 -11.59 15.26 11.92
CA CYS A 282 -10.46 14.63 11.24
C CYS A 282 -10.77 13.21 10.74
N GLY A 283 -11.97 12.70 11.02
CA GLY A 283 -12.43 11.38 10.63
C GLY A 283 -12.80 11.24 9.16
N ILE A 284 -12.93 9.99 8.73
CA ILE A 284 -13.30 9.66 7.36
C ILE A 284 -14.69 10.21 6.99
N THR A 285 -15.67 10.19 7.90
CA THR A 285 -17.02 10.70 7.62
C THR A 285 -17.00 12.19 7.30
N TYR A 286 -16.27 12.98 8.09
CA TYR A 286 -16.12 14.41 7.82
C TYR A 286 -15.41 14.70 6.50
N LYS A 287 -14.33 13.97 6.19
CA LYS A 287 -13.61 14.13 4.91
C LYS A 287 -14.49 13.77 3.71
N MET A 288 -15.32 12.72 3.82
CA MET A 288 -16.30 12.37 2.78
C MET A 288 -17.36 13.45 2.59
N GLU A 289 -17.91 14.01 3.67
CA GLU A 289 -18.87 15.13 3.61
C GLU A 289 -18.22 16.43 3.13
N SER A 290 -16.92 16.61 3.31
CA SER A 290 -16.16 17.75 2.78
C SER A 290 -16.14 17.76 1.25
N VAL A 291 -16.14 16.57 0.59
CA VAL A 291 -16.29 16.48 -0.88
C VAL A 291 -17.66 17.01 -1.32
N TYR A 292 -18.73 16.64 -0.61
CA TYR A 292 -20.08 17.16 -0.88
C TYR A 292 -20.22 18.66 -0.58
N SER A 293 -19.60 19.12 0.49
CA SER A 293 -19.57 20.54 0.85
C SER A 293 -18.86 21.37 -0.23
N MET A 294 -17.73 20.88 -0.73
CA MET A 294 -17.01 21.47 -1.85
C MET A 294 -17.85 21.46 -3.13
N LEU A 295 -18.49 20.33 -3.45
CA LEU A 295 -19.38 20.23 -4.62
C LEU A 295 -20.54 21.23 -4.52
N LYS A 296 -21.16 21.37 -3.36
CA LYS A 296 -22.25 22.32 -3.12
C LYS A 296 -21.83 23.76 -3.39
N GLU A 297 -20.61 24.13 -3.01
CA GLU A 297 -20.06 25.47 -3.28
C GLU A 297 -19.79 25.68 -4.78
N LYS A 298 -19.21 24.68 -5.45
CA LYS A 298 -18.73 24.82 -6.84
C LYS A 298 -19.78 24.51 -7.90
N ASP A 299 -20.74 23.64 -7.62
CA ASP A 299 -21.81 23.21 -8.54
C ASP A 299 -23.08 22.78 -7.76
N MET A 300 -23.91 23.75 -7.42
CA MET A 300 -25.15 23.53 -6.65
C MET A 300 -26.14 22.61 -7.38
N ASP A 301 -26.25 22.71 -8.71
CA ASP A 301 -27.20 21.91 -9.49
C ASP A 301 -26.84 20.43 -9.44
N LEU A 302 -25.55 20.13 -9.62
CA LEU A 302 -25.05 18.75 -9.52
C LEU A 302 -25.20 18.22 -8.09
N TYR A 303 -24.88 19.02 -7.07
CA TYR A 303 -25.11 18.66 -5.68
C TYR A 303 -26.59 18.30 -5.42
N MET A 304 -27.52 19.15 -5.85
CA MET A 304 -28.96 18.91 -5.67
C MET A 304 -29.42 17.63 -6.37
N LYS A 305 -28.91 17.35 -7.57
CA LYS A 305 -29.20 16.11 -8.30
C LYS A 305 -28.78 14.86 -7.52
N LEU A 306 -27.57 14.85 -6.96
CA LEU A 306 -27.08 13.72 -6.16
C LEU A 306 -27.90 13.55 -4.87
N GLN A 307 -28.30 14.66 -4.25
CA GLN A 307 -29.18 14.66 -3.06
C GLN A 307 -30.58 14.13 -3.37
N GLU A 308 -31.20 14.56 -4.47
CA GLU A 308 -32.54 14.09 -4.89
C GLU A 308 -32.55 12.57 -5.10
N GLN A 309 -31.46 12.03 -5.65
CA GLN A 309 -31.29 10.59 -5.85
C GLN A 309 -30.88 9.83 -4.59
N ASN A 310 -30.69 10.50 -3.45
CA ASN A 310 -30.17 9.93 -2.21
C ASN A 310 -28.81 9.23 -2.38
N ILE A 311 -27.98 9.70 -3.33
CA ILE A 311 -26.60 9.23 -3.45
C ILE A 311 -25.82 9.85 -2.29
N LYS A 312 -25.29 9.00 -1.43
CA LYS A 312 -24.46 9.41 -0.30
C LYS A 312 -22.99 9.36 -0.66
N PRO A 313 -22.15 10.28 -0.15
CA PRO A 313 -20.73 10.31 -0.47
C PRO A 313 -20.03 9.00 -0.07
N GLN A 314 -20.46 8.36 1.03
CA GLN A 314 -19.88 7.11 1.52
C GLN A 314 -19.86 5.97 0.49
N TYR A 315 -20.74 6.00 -0.52
CA TYR A 315 -20.84 4.93 -1.53
C TYR A 315 -19.70 4.95 -2.56
N PHE A 316 -18.95 6.07 -2.67
CA PHE A 316 -17.87 6.20 -3.64
C PHE A 316 -16.65 6.94 -3.08
N THR A 317 -16.83 8.00 -2.27
CA THR A 317 -15.71 8.81 -1.77
C THR A 317 -14.89 8.10 -0.71
N PHE A 318 -15.45 7.13 0.02
CA PHE A 318 -14.71 6.34 1.01
C PHE A 318 -13.45 5.73 0.36
N ARG A 319 -13.64 5.01 -0.75
CA ARG A 319 -12.57 4.35 -1.49
C ARG A 319 -11.62 5.37 -2.12
N TRP A 320 -12.16 6.43 -2.72
CA TRP A 320 -11.37 7.49 -3.35
C TRP A 320 -10.38 8.15 -2.37
N LEU A 321 -10.85 8.44 -1.16
CA LEU A 321 -10.05 9.13 -0.15
C LEU A 321 -9.09 8.19 0.58
N THR A 322 -9.57 7.03 1.05
CA THR A 322 -8.76 6.07 1.82
C THR A 322 -7.64 5.44 1.00
N LEU A 323 -7.85 5.27 -0.31
CA LEU A 323 -6.88 4.66 -1.22
C LEU A 323 -6.14 5.68 -2.09
N LEU A 324 -6.34 6.98 -1.86
CA LEU A 324 -5.72 8.06 -2.65
C LEU A 324 -5.93 7.85 -4.17
N LEU A 325 -7.14 7.45 -4.54
CA LEU A 325 -7.60 7.15 -5.91
C LEU A 325 -6.89 5.98 -6.62
N SER A 326 -6.13 5.14 -5.90
CA SER A 326 -5.33 4.07 -6.52
C SER A 326 -6.13 2.97 -7.21
N GLN A 327 -7.42 2.81 -6.85
CA GLN A 327 -8.34 1.88 -7.52
C GLN A 327 -9.22 2.53 -8.61
N GLU A 328 -9.13 3.85 -8.81
CA GLU A 328 -9.84 4.52 -9.92
C GLU A 328 -9.03 4.58 -11.20
N PHE A 329 -7.70 4.50 -11.07
CA PHE A 329 -6.77 4.75 -12.16
C PHE A 329 -5.72 3.64 -12.25
N LEU A 330 -5.17 3.46 -13.45
CA LEU A 330 -4.03 2.54 -13.65
C LEU A 330 -2.78 3.09 -12.94
N LEU A 331 -1.86 2.21 -12.56
CA LEU A 331 -0.68 2.58 -11.79
C LEU A 331 0.11 3.79 -12.34
N PRO A 332 0.37 3.95 -13.65
CA PRO A 332 1.05 5.14 -14.18
C PRO A 332 0.31 6.45 -13.89
N ASP A 333 -1.01 6.42 -13.95
CA ASP A 333 -1.89 7.55 -13.69
C ASP A 333 -1.98 7.84 -12.19
N VAL A 334 -2.02 6.80 -11.34
CA VAL A 334 -1.91 6.92 -9.88
C VAL A 334 -0.61 7.61 -9.50
N ILE A 335 0.53 7.16 -10.05
CA ILE A 335 1.84 7.78 -9.82
C ILE A 335 1.83 9.25 -10.26
N ARG A 336 1.21 9.56 -11.41
CA ARG A 336 1.08 10.95 -11.88
C ARG A 336 0.22 11.80 -10.94
N ILE A 337 -0.90 11.29 -10.43
CA ILE A 337 -1.73 11.99 -9.44
C ILE A 337 -0.89 12.24 -8.18
N TRP A 338 -0.14 11.24 -7.72
CA TRP A 338 0.65 11.30 -6.50
C TRP A 338 1.86 12.24 -6.60
N ASP A 339 2.45 12.42 -7.78
CA ASP A 339 3.43 13.50 -8.01
C ASP A 339 2.85 14.86 -7.61
N THR A 340 1.57 15.11 -7.92
CA THR A 340 0.85 16.34 -7.55
C THR A 340 0.52 16.35 -6.06
N LEU A 341 -0.10 15.27 -5.55
CA LEU A 341 -0.53 15.20 -4.15
C LEU A 341 0.65 15.38 -3.21
N PHE A 342 1.75 14.65 -3.40
CA PHE A 342 2.92 14.74 -2.52
C PHE A 342 3.60 16.11 -2.58
N SER A 343 3.47 16.81 -3.71
CA SER A 343 3.98 18.17 -3.86
C SER A 343 3.12 19.23 -3.16
N ASP A 344 1.83 18.97 -2.92
CA ASP A 344 0.96 19.91 -2.23
C ASP A 344 1.21 19.85 -0.70
N GLN A 345 1.16 21.02 -0.06
CA GLN A 345 1.37 21.12 1.40
C GLN A 345 0.15 20.54 2.15
N ASP A 346 -1.04 20.73 1.60
CA ASP A 346 -2.32 20.31 2.14
C ASP A 346 -2.88 19.18 1.28
N ARG A 347 -2.05 18.16 1.01
CA ARG A 347 -2.31 17.09 0.03
C ARG A 347 -3.66 16.38 0.16
N PHE A 348 -4.17 16.20 1.38
CA PHE A 348 -5.47 15.56 1.61
C PHE A 348 -6.66 16.50 1.37
N ASP A 349 -6.46 17.81 1.53
CA ASP A 349 -7.47 18.81 1.15
C ASP A 349 -7.43 19.06 -0.36
N PHE A 350 -6.23 19.02 -0.98
CA PHE A 350 -6.12 18.97 -2.43
C PHE A 350 -6.75 17.69 -3.01
N LEU A 351 -6.65 16.55 -2.34
CA LEU A 351 -7.36 15.33 -2.74
C LEU A 351 -8.88 15.52 -2.75
N ILE A 352 -9.45 16.24 -1.79
CA ILE A 352 -10.89 16.60 -1.79
C ILE A 352 -11.23 17.42 -3.05
N LEU A 353 -10.37 18.37 -3.43
CA LEU A 353 -10.54 19.14 -4.67
C LEU A 353 -10.44 18.25 -5.92
N VAL A 354 -9.54 17.26 -5.93
CA VAL A 354 -9.45 16.27 -7.03
C VAL A 354 -10.74 15.44 -7.11
N CYS A 355 -11.26 14.94 -6.00
CA CYS A 355 -12.54 14.23 -5.97
C CYS A 355 -13.71 15.11 -6.45
N CYS A 356 -13.75 16.39 -6.05
CA CYS A 356 -14.76 17.32 -6.54
C CYS A 356 -14.61 17.60 -8.04
N ALA A 357 -13.38 17.77 -8.54
CA ALA A 357 -13.09 17.94 -9.95
C ALA A 357 -13.55 16.73 -10.77
N MET A 358 -13.35 15.51 -10.24
CA MET A 358 -13.83 14.29 -10.88
C MET A 358 -15.35 14.32 -11.10
N LEU A 359 -16.12 14.77 -10.10
CA LEU A 359 -17.58 14.91 -10.20
C LEU A 359 -17.99 15.95 -11.24
N VAL A 360 -17.37 17.13 -11.19
CA VAL A 360 -17.67 18.24 -12.11
C VAL A 360 -17.37 17.87 -13.57
N LEU A 361 -16.34 17.07 -13.84
CA LEU A 361 -15.99 16.66 -15.20
C LEU A 361 -17.00 15.69 -15.83
N ILE A 362 -17.74 14.93 -15.03
CA ILE A 362 -18.80 14.02 -15.50
C ILE A 362 -20.20 14.59 -15.25
N ARG A 363 -20.30 15.89 -14.93
CA ARG A 363 -21.53 16.61 -14.58
C ARG A 363 -22.69 16.33 -15.52
N ASP A 364 -22.49 16.50 -16.82
CA ASP A 364 -23.59 16.38 -17.79
C ASP A 364 -24.19 14.97 -17.83
N GLN A 365 -23.34 13.95 -17.62
CA GLN A 365 -23.79 12.55 -17.51
C GLN A 365 -24.56 12.32 -16.21
N LEU A 366 -24.08 12.88 -15.09
CA LEU A 366 -24.74 12.76 -13.79
C LEU A 366 -26.09 13.48 -13.74
N LEU A 367 -26.21 14.64 -14.37
CA LEU A 367 -27.48 15.38 -14.44
C LEU A 367 -28.53 14.63 -15.28
N ALA A 368 -28.10 14.03 -16.39
CA ALA A 368 -28.97 13.24 -17.26
C ALA A 368 -29.34 11.87 -16.69
N GLY A 369 -28.45 11.27 -15.88
CA GLY A 369 -28.61 9.92 -15.35
C GLY A 369 -29.62 9.78 -14.20
N ASP A 370 -30.04 8.53 -13.98
CA ASP A 370 -30.78 8.10 -12.80
C ASP A 370 -29.82 7.57 -11.71
N PHE A 371 -30.35 7.12 -10.57
CA PHE A 371 -29.54 6.60 -9.47
C PHE A 371 -28.60 5.47 -9.91
N THR A 372 -29.07 4.52 -10.72
CA THR A 372 -28.29 3.34 -11.11
C THR A 372 -27.16 3.71 -12.07
N VAL A 373 -27.44 4.55 -13.07
CA VAL A 373 -26.41 5.04 -14.00
C VAL A 373 -25.36 5.85 -13.27
N ASN A 374 -25.78 6.76 -12.39
CA ASN A 374 -24.87 7.63 -11.65
C ASN A 374 -24.00 6.85 -10.68
N MET A 375 -24.57 5.89 -9.93
CA MET A 375 -23.78 5.03 -9.05
C MET A 375 -22.73 4.23 -9.83
N ARG A 376 -23.05 3.72 -11.02
CA ARG A 376 -22.07 3.04 -11.87
C ARG A 376 -20.97 3.99 -12.32
N LEU A 377 -21.32 5.20 -12.80
CA LEU A 377 -20.32 6.19 -13.22
C LEU A 377 -19.36 6.61 -12.10
N LEU A 378 -19.85 6.65 -10.86
CA LEU A 378 -19.04 7.00 -9.68
C LEU A 378 -18.16 5.85 -9.19
N GLN A 379 -18.58 4.60 -9.41
CA GLN A 379 -17.80 3.42 -9.03
C GLN A 379 -16.84 2.97 -10.13
N ASP A 380 -17.18 3.21 -11.39
CA ASP A 380 -16.39 2.92 -12.59
C ASP A 380 -16.14 4.24 -13.35
N TYR A 381 -15.20 5.04 -12.84
CA TYR A 381 -14.98 6.40 -13.32
C TYR A 381 -14.56 6.44 -14.81
N PRO A 382 -15.25 7.21 -15.68
CA PRO A 382 -15.11 7.05 -17.14
C PRO A 382 -13.94 7.84 -17.76
N ILE A 383 -13.35 8.80 -17.04
CA ILE A 383 -12.28 9.66 -17.59
C ILE A 383 -10.93 9.09 -17.20
N SER A 384 -10.09 8.79 -18.20
CA SER A 384 -8.73 8.31 -18.01
C SER A 384 -7.67 9.41 -18.01
N ASP A 385 -7.95 10.58 -18.59
CA ASP A 385 -6.98 11.68 -18.64
C ASP A 385 -6.87 12.41 -17.29
N VAL A 386 -5.94 11.95 -16.45
CA VAL A 386 -5.64 12.55 -15.15
C VAL A 386 -5.17 13.99 -15.22
N HIS A 387 -4.59 14.44 -16.35
CA HIS A 387 -4.15 15.83 -16.48
C HIS A 387 -5.35 16.79 -16.50
N THR A 388 -6.44 16.39 -17.16
CA THR A 388 -7.69 17.15 -17.17
C THR A 388 -8.30 17.24 -15.75
N ILE A 389 -8.25 16.15 -14.98
CA ILE A 389 -8.74 16.11 -13.59
C ILE A 389 -7.92 17.05 -12.71
N LEU A 390 -6.60 16.96 -12.76
CA LEU A 390 -5.69 17.78 -11.95
C LEU A 390 -5.78 19.27 -12.32
N ALA A 391 -5.92 19.59 -13.62
CA ALA A 391 -6.12 20.96 -14.08
C ALA A 391 -7.44 21.54 -13.55
N LYS A 392 -8.52 20.75 -13.60
CA LYS A 392 -9.81 21.17 -13.03
C LYS A 392 -9.74 21.33 -11.51
N ALA A 393 -9.05 20.44 -10.79
CA ALA A 393 -8.85 20.58 -9.35
C ALA A 393 -8.10 21.88 -8.99
N LYS A 394 -7.08 22.24 -9.77
CA LYS A 394 -6.34 23.50 -9.59
C LYS A 394 -7.19 24.74 -9.89
N GLU A 395 -8.04 24.67 -10.90
CA GLU A 395 -9.03 25.73 -11.19
C GLU A 395 -10.01 25.91 -10.03
N LEU A 396 -10.54 24.81 -9.47
CA LEU A 396 -11.44 24.85 -8.31
C LEU A 396 -10.77 25.44 -7.07
N GLN A 397 -9.45 25.20 -6.89
CA GLN A 397 -8.66 25.79 -5.80
C GLN A 397 -8.54 27.32 -5.92
N GLY A 398 -8.42 27.85 -7.14
CA GLY A 398 -8.23 29.28 -7.40
C GLY A 398 -9.52 30.10 -7.53
N GLY A 399 -10.68 29.44 -7.59
CA GLY A 399 -12.00 30.05 -7.69
C GLY A 399 -12.74 30.17 -6.34
N SER A 400 -12.00 30.27 -5.24
CA SER A 400 -12.52 30.47 -3.87
C SER A 400 -12.32 31.90 -3.40
#